data_AF-A0A3M0XPT6-F1
#
_entry.id   AF-A0A3M0XPT6-F1
#
_cell.length_a   1.000
_cell.length_b   1.000
_cell.length_c   1.000
_cell.angle_alpha   90.00
_cell.angle_beta   90.00
_cell.angle_gamma   90.00
#
_symmetry.space_group_name_H-M   'P 1'
#
loop_
_entity.id
_entity.type
_entity.pdbx_description
1 polymer ?
#
loop_
_entity_poly.entity_id
_entity_poly.type
_entity_poly.pdbx_seq_one_letter_code
_entity_poly.pdbx_strand_id
1 'polypeptide(L)'
;MPDILIYIMVAIIGAFIGVAVSFLYVKFISKNILEDAKNQAEVIIDQAKKEAESIKKDASIEAKDIIFKAKQESEKELREKRNELNQLDRKLHQRTEALERKLDHIEKKEQELSRKEKELQYREKRIAAKESEVEKLKKEHTAILEKTARLSVEEAKKELMAKIEEDSRFEAAKLAKSIEDEAKETAHKRAQEIISLAVQRYASDFVSDAT
;
A
#
# COMPACT_ATOMS: atom_id res chain seq x y z
N MET A 1 -68.18 99.74 83.76
CA MET A 1 -69.01 98.70 83.09
C MET A 1 -68.86 98.72 81.56
N PRO A 2 -68.85 99.85 80.83
CA PRO A 2 -68.76 99.83 79.36
C PRO A 2 -67.37 99.46 78.81
N ASP A 3 -66.28 99.81 79.50
CA ASP A 3 -64.91 99.58 79.00
C ASP A 3 -64.54 98.09 78.90
N ILE A 4 -65.00 97.27 79.85
CA ILE A 4 -64.76 95.81 79.87
C ILE A 4 -65.40 95.13 78.64
N LEU A 5 -66.56 95.63 78.21
CA LEU A 5 -67.30 95.10 77.06
C LEU A 5 -66.56 95.38 75.74
N ILE A 6 -65.90 96.54 75.64
CA ILE A 6 -65.06 96.92 74.49
C ILE A 6 -63.82 96.00 74.41
N TYR A 7 -63.13 95.75 75.54
CA TYR A 7 -61.97 94.84 75.56
C TYR A 7 -62.32 93.40 75.16
N ILE A 8 -63.49 92.89 75.59
CA ILE A 8 -63.97 91.56 75.18
C ILE A 8 -64.27 91.53 73.68
N MET A 9 -64.90 92.57 73.13
CA MET A 9 -65.20 92.65 71.69
C MET A 9 -63.92 92.69 70.84
N VAL A 10 -62.91 93.45 71.26
CA VAL A 10 -61.60 93.50 70.59
C VAL A 10 -60.89 92.16 70.67
N ALA A 11 -60.95 91.45 71.81
CA ALA A 11 -60.37 90.12 71.96
C ALA A 11 -61.03 89.09 71.02
N ILE A 12 -62.36 89.14 70.87
CA ILE A 12 -63.11 88.25 69.96
C ILE A 12 -62.76 88.54 68.50
N ILE A 13 -62.69 89.82 68.11
CA ILE A 13 -62.31 90.23 66.75
C ILE A 13 -60.85 89.82 66.47
N GLY A 14 -59.95 90.03 67.41
CA GLY A 14 -58.54 89.60 67.31
C GLY A 14 -58.41 88.09 67.16
N ALA A 15 -59.18 87.31 67.92
CA ALA A 15 -59.23 85.86 67.78
C ALA A 15 -59.75 85.43 66.39
N PHE A 16 -60.82 86.07 65.89
CA PHE A 16 -61.35 85.81 64.56
C PHE A 16 -60.35 86.11 63.45
N ILE A 17 -59.65 87.25 63.53
CA ILE A 17 -58.61 87.63 62.57
C ILE A 17 -57.43 86.65 62.65
N GLY A 18 -57.00 86.27 63.86
CA GLY A 18 -55.92 85.29 64.05
C GLY A 18 -56.22 83.93 63.43
N VAL A 19 -57.45 83.43 63.60
CA VAL A 19 -57.92 82.18 62.97
C VAL A 19 -57.99 82.32 61.45
N ALA A 20 -58.53 83.42 60.94
CA ALA A 20 -58.63 83.66 59.49
C ALA A 20 -57.25 83.73 58.83
N VAL A 21 -56.30 84.47 59.40
CA VAL A 21 -54.93 84.58 58.89
C VAL A 21 -54.21 83.23 58.97
N SER A 22 -54.35 82.50 60.09
CA SER A 22 -53.75 81.17 60.24
C SER A 22 -54.31 80.18 59.22
N PHE A 23 -55.63 80.20 59.00
CA PHE A 23 -56.28 79.35 58.00
C PHE A 23 -55.80 79.65 56.57
N LEU A 24 -55.70 80.93 56.21
CA LEU A 24 -55.17 81.34 54.89
C LEU A 24 -53.70 80.95 54.72
N TYR A 25 -52.88 81.13 55.76
CA TYR A 25 -51.47 80.77 55.75
C TYR A 25 -51.26 79.25 55.58
N VAL A 26 -51.98 78.44 56.35
CA VAL A 26 -51.97 76.97 56.23
C VAL A 26 -52.45 76.55 54.84
N LYS A 27 -53.54 77.14 54.34
CA LYS A 27 -54.08 76.82 53.00
C LYS A 27 -53.08 77.13 51.89
N PHE A 28 -52.34 78.24 51.98
CA PHE A 28 -51.32 78.62 51.00
C PHE A 28 -50.11 77.67 51.03
N ILE A 29 -49.60 77.35 52.22
CA ILE A 29 -48.49 76.40 52.39
C ILE A 29 -48.88 75.01 51.92
N SER A 30 -50.04 74.49 52.33
CA SER A 30 -50.52 73.17 51.89
C SER A 30 -50.68 73.09 50.37
N LYS A 31 -51.11 74.18 49.73
CA LYS A 31 -51.18 74.23 48.26
C LYS A 31 -49.80 74.16 47.63
N ASN A 32 -48.83 74.93 48.11
CA ASN A 32 -47.47 74.93 47.58
C ASN A 32 -46.75 73.60 47.81
N ILE A 33 -46.93 72.97 48.98
CA ILE A 33 -46.38 71.63 49.27
C ILE A 33 -47.00 70.59 48.33
N LEU A 34 -48.32 70.65 48.09
CA LEU A 34 -48.98 69.72 47.17
C LEU A 34 -48.52 69.93 45.73
N GLU A 35 -48.30 71.17 45.31
CA GLU A 35 -47.80 71.52 43.98
C GLU A 35 -46.35 71.05 43.80
N ASP A 36 -45.48 71.27 44.78
CA ASP A 36 -44.10 70.79 44.77
C ASP A 36 -44.04 69.25 44.77
N ALA A 37 -44.85 68.58 45.59
CA ALA A 37 -44.95 67.11 45.59
C ALA A 37 -45.43 66.55 44.24
N LYS A 38 -46.36 67.25 43.56
CA LYS A 38 -46.80 66.88 42.21
C LYS A 38 -45.70 67.07 41.18
N ASN A 39 -44.99 68.20 41.22
CA ASN A 39 -43.88 68.48 40.31
C ASN A 39 -42.75 67.45 40.50
N GLN A 40 -42.41 67.12 41.75
CA GLN A 40 -41.42 66.07 42.05
C GLN A 40 -41.88 64.70 41.54
N ALA A 41 -43.15 64.34 41.74
CA ALA A 41 -43.69 63.09 41.20
C ALA A 41 -43.64 63.05 39.66
N GLU A 42 -43.94 64.17 38.99
CA GLU A 42 -43.87 64.29 37.54
C GLU A 42 -42.43 64.16 37.03
N VAL A 43 -41.46 64.80 37.69
CA VAL A 43 -40.03 64.66 37.38
C VAL A 43 -39.56 63.22 37.56
N ILE A 44 -39.96 62.54 38.64
CA ILE A 44 -39.61 61.13 38.87
C ILE A 44 -40.20 60.24 37.76
N ILE A 45 -41.46 60.47 37.36
CA ILE A 45 -42.09 59.70 36.29
C ILE A 45 -41.41 59.96 34.94
N ASP A 46 -41.07 61.22 34.63
CA ASP A 46 -40.37 61.57 33.39
C ASP A 46 -38.97 60.94 33.34
N GLN A 47 -38.23 61.01 34.45
CA GLN A 47 -36.93 60.37 34.57
C GLN A 47 -37.02 58.85 34.42
N ALA A 48 -37.98 58.20 35.09
CA ALA A 48 -38.21 56.77 34.97
C ALA A 48 -38.59 56.36 33.53
N LYS A 49 -39.35 57.19 32.80
CA LYS A 49 -39.66 56.97 31.38
C LYS A 49 -38.42 57.07 30.51
N LYS A 50 -37.58 58.10 30.70
CA LYS A 50 -36.33 58.28 29.95
C LYS A 50 -35.35 57.13 30.20
N GLU A 51 -35.23 56.68 31.45
CA GLU A 51 -34.40 55.53 31.80
C GLU A 51 -34.94 54.24 31.16
N ALA A 52 -36.25 54.01 31.19
CA ALA A 52 -36.86 52.86 30.53
C ALA A 52 -36.64 52.88 29.00
N GLU A 53 -36.73 54.04 28.37
CA GLU A 53 -36.42 54.21 26.94
C GLU A 53 -34.94 53.95 26.64
N SER A 54 -34.03 54.43 27.49
CA SER A 54 -32.59 54.16 27.36
C SER A 54 -32.31 52.67 27.48
N ILE A 55 -32.82 52.01 28.52
CA ILE A 55 -32.65 50.56 28.74
C ILE A 55 -33.18 49.78 27.54
N LYS A 56 -34.35 50.14 27.01
CA LYS A 56 -34.93 49.48 25.83
C LYS A 56 -34.05 49.67 24.60
N LYS A 57 -33.49 50.86 24.40
CA LYS A 57 -32.60 51.17 23.28
C LYS A 57 -31.28 50.41 23.41
N ASP A 58 -30.68 50.39 24.59
CA ASP A 58 -29.43 49.70 24.87
C ASP A 58 -29.59 48.19 24.70
N ALA A 59 -30.67 47.61 25.24
CA ALA A 59 -31.02 46.20 25.02
C ALA A 59 -31.24 45.88 23.53
N SER A 60 -31.83 46.81 22.77
CA SER A 60 -31.99 46.63 21.31
C SER A 60 -30.67 46.67 20.56
N ILE A 61 -29.74 47.53 20.98
CA ILE A 61 -28.39 47.63 20.40
C ILE A 61 -27.58 46.37 20.72
N GLU A 62 -27.60 45.93 21.98
CA GLU A 62 -26.90 44.72 22.43
C GLU A 62 -27.42 43.48 21.72
N ALA A 63 -28.74 43.33 21.60
CA ALA A 63 -29.34 42.23 20.84
C ALA A 63 -28.89 42.24 19.37
N LYS A 64 -28.80 43.42 18.73
CA LYS A 64 -28.29 43.55 17.36
C LYS A 64 -26.81 43.19 17.25
N ASP A 65 -26.00 43.59 18.22
CA ASP A 65 -24.56 43.26 18.27
C ASP A 65 -24.34 41.75 18.43
N ILE A 66 -25.11 41.09 19.31
CA ILE A 66 -25.07 39.63 19.48
C ILE A 66 -25.45 38.92 18.18
N ILE A 67 -26.55 39.33 17.54
CA ILE A 67 -26.98 38.75 16.26
C ILE A 67 -25.92 38.96 15.18
N PHE A 68 -25.32 40.15 15.12
CA PHE A 68 -24.29 40.47 14.15
C PHE A 68 -23.03 39.62 14.35
N LYS A 69 -22.56 39.48 15.60
CA LYS A 69 -21.43 38.62 15.96
C LYS A 69 -21.70 37.16 15.64
N ALA A 70 -22.86 36.64 16.02
CA ALA A 70 -23.25 35.27 15.71
C ALA A 70 -23.31 35.01 14.20
N LYS A 71 -23.81 35.98 13.43
CA LYS A 71 -23.81 35.91 11.96
C LYS A 71 -22.40 35.90 11.39
N GLN A 72 -21.52 36.77 11.88
CA GLN A 72 -20.13 36.85 11.42
C GLN A 72 -19.35 35.56 11.72
N GLU A 73 -19.55 34.98 12.91
CA GLU A 73 -18.96 33.70 13.30
C GLU A 73 -19.48 32.56 12.42
N SER A 74 -20.80 32.50 12.19
CA SER A 74 -21.40 31.51 11.30
C SER A 74 -20.89 31.64 9.85
N GLU A 75 -20.78 32.85 9.32
CA GLU A 75 -20.22 33.10 7.98
C GLU A 75 -18.75 32.66 7.89
N LYS A 76 -17.96 32.90 8.95
CA LYS A 76 -16.57 32.45 9.03
C LYS A 76 -16.49 30.93 9.04
N GLU A 77 -17.25 30.24 9.89
CA GLU A 77 -17.29 28.78 9.94
C GLU A 77 -17.73 28.17 8.60
N LEU A 78 -18.76 28.74 7.96
CA LEU A 78 -19.23 28.30 6.65
C LEU A 78 -18.14 28.45 5.59
N ARG A 79 -17.38 29.55 5.63
CA ARG A 79 -16.26 29.77 4.71
C ARG A 79 -15.13 28.77 4.95
N GLU A 80 -14.80 28.49 6.20
CA GLU A 80 -13.78 27.49 6.57
C GLU A 80 -14.19 26.09 6.12
N LYS A 81 -15.41 25.65 6.45
CA LYS A 81 -15.96 24.36 5.98
C LYS A 81 -15.99 24.27 4.45
N ARG A 82 -16.37 25.34 3.76
CA ARG A 82 -16.37 25.35 2.28
C ARG A 82 -14.96 25.22 1.71
N ASN A 83 -13.96 25.85 2.33
CA ASN A 83 -12.57 25.69 1.92
C ASN A 83 -12.06 24.27 2.17
N GLU A 84 -12.38 23.68 3.32
CA GLU A 84 -12.03 22.28 3.63
C GLU A 84 -12.67 21.31 2.63
N LEU A 85 -13.96 21.47 2.33
CA LEU A 85 -14.66 20.67 1.32
C LEU A 85 -14.00 20.80 -0.06
N ASN A 86 -13.66 22.02 -0.49
CA ASN A 86 -12.97 22.23 -1.76
C ASN A 86 -11.59 21.57 -1.80
N GLN A 87 -10.86 21.53 -0.67
CA GLN A 87 -9.58 20.84 -0.58
C GLN A 87 -9.73 19.32 -0.64
N LEU A 88 -10.74 18.78 0.05
CA LEU A 88 -11.07 17.35 0.00
C LEU A 88 -11.49 16.93 -1.41
N ASP A 89 -12.34 17.72 -2.07
CA ASP A 89 -12.78 17.48 -3.44
C ASP A 89 -11.60 17.45 -4.43
N ARG A 90 -10.69 18.42 -4.34
CA ARG A 90 -9.45 18.41 -5.15
C ARG A 90 -8.60 17.17 -4.92
N LYS A 91 -8.43 16.73 -3.66
CA LYS A 91 -7.67 15.51 -3.32
C LYS A 91 -8.36 14.25 -3.86
N LEU A 92 -9.69 14.18 -3.78
CA LEU A 92 -10.48 13.08 -4.32
C LEU A 92 -10.39 13.03 -5.84
N HIS A 93 -10.48 14.18 -6.51
CA HIS A 93 -10.34 14.27 -7.96
C HIS A 93 -8.96 13.77 -8.42
N GLN A 94 -7.88 14.25 -7.79
CA GLN A 94 -6.52 13.78 -8.10
C GLN A 94 -6.34 12.26 -7.87
N ARG A 95 -6.95 11.70 -6.82
CA ARG A 95 -6.93 10.25 -6.59
C ARG A 95 -7.70 9.49 -7.66
N THR A 96 -8.83 10.04 -8.10
CA THR A 96 -9.67 9.44 -9.14
C THR A 96 -8.91 9.40 -10.47
N GLU A 97 -8.32 10.52 -10.90
CA GLU A 97 -7.47 10.56 -12.10
C GLU A 97 -6.28 9.59 -12.02
N ALA A 98 -5.64 9.48 -10.84
CA ALA A 98 -4.54 8.54 -10.65
C ALA A 98 -4.99 7.07 -10.72
N LEU A 99 -6.20 6.76 -10.25
CA LEU A 99 -6.80 5.43 -10.34
C LEU A 99 -7.20 5.10 -11.78
N GLU A 100 -7.81 6.03 -12.50
CA GLU A 100 -8.15 5.88 -13.93
C GLU A 100 -6.90 5.57 -14.76
N ARG A 101 -5.81 6.33 -14.58
CA ARG A 101 -4.54 6.04 -15.26
C ARG A 101 -3.97 4.67 -14.94
N LYS A 102 -4.15 4.18 -13.70
CA LYS A 102 -3.72 2.84 -13.31
C LYS A 102 -4.60 1.77 -13.95
N LEU A 103 -5.91 1.99 -14.04
CA LEU A 103 -6.84 1.09 -14.73
C LEU A 103 -6.48 0.99 -16.21
N ASP A 104 -6.29 2.11 -16.90
CA ASP A 104 -5.85 2.13 -18.31
C ASP A 104 -4.54 1.36 -18.52
N HIS A 105 -3.60 1.47 -17.57
CA HIS A 105 -2.33 0.73 -17.64
C HIS A 105 -2.52 -0.77 -17.43
N ILE A 106 -3.40 -1.17 -16.50
CA ILE A 106 -3.74 -2.58 -16.25
C ILE A 106 -4.43 -3.16 -17.47
N GLU A 107 -5.44 -2.49 -18.04
CA GLU A 107 -6.16 -2.96 -19.23
C GLU A 107 -5.22 -3.17 -20.42
N LYS A 108 -4.28 -2.24 -20.66
CA LYS A 108 -3.24 -2.41 -21.70
C LYS A 108 -2.38 -3.64 -21.45
N LYS A 109 -1.95 -3.86 -20.20
CA LYS A 109 -1.17 -5.04 -19.83
C LYS A 109 -1.97 -6.34 -19.99
N GLU A 110 -3.24 -6.35 -19.63
CA GLU A 110 -4.12 -7.51 -19.83
C GLU A 110 -4.29 -7.83 -21.31
N GLN A 111 -4.45 -6.83 -22.17
CA GLN A 111 -4.49 -7.02 -23.62
C GLN A 111 -3.18 -7.57 -24.18
N GLU A 112 -2.03 -7.04 -23.73
CA GLU A 112 -0.71 -7.55 -24.11
C GLU A 112 -0.49 -9.00 -23.66
N LEU A 113 -0.88 -9.34 -22.43
CA LEU A 113 -0.79 -10.69 -21.88
C LEU A 113 -1.69 -11.64 -22.66
N SER A 114 -2.95 -11.28 -22.90
CA SER A 114 -3.87 -12.09 -23.70
C SER A 114 -3.34 -12.35 -25.12
N ARG A 115 -2.70 -11.36 -25.74
CA ARG A 115 -2.05 -11.53 -27.04
C ARG A 115 -0.88 -12.52 -26.96
N LYS A 116 -0.01 -12.40 -25.95
CA LYS A 116 1.11 -13.32 -25.74
C LYS A 116 0.64 -14.74 -25.44
N GLU A 117 -0.40 -14.91 -24.64
CA GLU A 117 -1.01 -16.22 -24.35
C GLU A 117 -1.50 -16.90 -25.64
N LYS A 118 -2.21 -16.17 -26.50
CA LYS A 118 -2.65 -16.69 -27.81
C LYS A 118 -1.47 -17.07 -28.71
N GLU A 119 -0.41 -16.25 -28.71
CA GLU A 119 0.80 -16.55 -29.48
C GLU A 119 1.50 -17.80 -28.96
N LEU A 120 1.63 -17.95 -27.64
CA LEU A 120 2.21 -19.13 -27.00
C LEU A 120 1.40 -20.38 -27.31
N GLN A 121 0.08 -20.35 -27.17
CA GLN A 121 -0.79 -21.46 -27.55
C GLN A 121 -0.65 -21.86 -29.03
N TYR A 122 -0.49 -20.88 -29.93
CA TYR A 122 -0.24 -21.17 -31.34
C TYR A 122 1.12 -21.84 -31.55
N ARG A 123 2.16 -21.36 -30.87
CA ARG A 123 3.51 -21.97 -30.93
C ARG A 123 3.51 -23.39 -30.37
N GLU A 124 2.86 -23.63 -29.23
CA GLU A 124 2.72 -24.96 -28.64
C GLU A 124 2.05 -25.93 -29.61
N LYS A 125 0.93 -25.54 -30.24
CA LYS A 125 0.27 -26.37 -31.25
C LYS A 125 1.18 -26.68 -32.45
N ARG A 126 1.97 -25.71 -32.90
CA ARG A 126 2.94 -25.92 -34.00
C ARG A 126 4.07 -26.86 -33.60
N ILE A 127 4.58 -26.73 -32.38
CA ILE A 127 5.63 -27.62 -31.85
C ILE A 127 5.09 -29.05 -31.77
N ALA A 128 3.92 -29.24 -31.16
CA ALA A 128 3.27 -30.55 -31.07
C ALA A 128 3.04 -31.19 -32.45
N ALA A 129 2.62 -30.41 -33.45
CA ALA A 129 2.47 -30.90 -34.83
C ALA A 129 3.80 -31.34 -35.44
N LYS A 130 4.87 -30.55 -35.27
CA LYS A 130 6.22 -30.91 -35.74
C LYS A 130 6.79 -32.12 -35.03
N GLU A 131 6.59 -32.25 -33.72
CA GLU A 131 7.01 -33.42 -32.96
C GLU A 131 6.32 -34.69 -33.48
N SER A 132 5.02 -34.62 -33.77
CA SER A 132 4.30 -35.73 -34.39
C SER A 132 4.82 -36.06 -35.79
N GLU A 133 5.18 -35.07 -36.60
CA GLU A 133 5.75 -35.26 -37.94
C GLU A 133 7.15 -35.90 -37.87
N VAL A 134 8.01 -35.41 -36.99
CA VAL A 134 9.35 -35.96 -36.75
C VAL A 134 9.27 -37.40 -36.27
N GLU A 135 8.31 -37.71 -35.38
CA GLU A 135 8.10 -39.09 -34.90
C GLU A 135 7.63 -40.03 -36.03
N LYS A 136 6.78 -39.54 -36.95
CA LYS A 136 6.40 -40.30 -38.15
C LYS A 136 7.58 -40.52 -39.08
N LEU A 137 8.32 -39.46 -39.41
CA LEU A 137 9.51 -39.55 -40.26
C LEU A 137 10.57 -40.47 -39.67
N LYS A 138 10.79 -40.43 -38.35
CA LYS A 138 11.67 -41.39 -37.66
C LYS A 138 11.23 -42.82 -37.91
N LYS A 139 9.95 -43.14 -37.69
CA LYS A 139 9.41 -44.49 -37.92
C LYS A 139 9.55 -44.93 -39.38
N GLU A 140 9.26 -44.03 -40.33
CA GLU A 140 9.44 -44.31 -41.76
C GLU A 140 10.90 -44.55 -42.13
N HIS A 141 11.83 -43.71 -41.65
CA HIS A 141 13.26 -43.90 -41.86
C HIS A 141 13.77 -45.21 -41.24
N THR A 142 13.34 -45.57 -40.03
CA THR A 142 13.67 -46.86 -39.41
C THR A 142 13.17 -48.02 -40.27
N ALA A 143 11.92 -47.98 -40.73
CA ALA A 143 11.37 -49.03 -41.59
C ALA A 143 12.08 -49.15 -42.96
N ILE A 144 12.46 -48.02 -43.57
CA ILE A 144 13.22 -48.01 -44.82
C ILE A 144 14.64 -48.57 -44.60
N LEU A 145 15.30 -48.20 -43.50
CA LEU A 145 16.62 -48.74 -43.13
C LEU A 145 16.55 -50.24 -42.91
N GLU A 146 15.57 -50.74 -42.16
CA GLU A 146 15.32 -52.19 -41.99
C GLU A 146 15.10 -52.89 -43.33
N LYS A 147 14.31 -52.29 -44.23
CA LYS A 147 14.03 -52.86 -45.56
C LYS A 147 15.25 -52.84 -46.48
N THR A 148 16.04 -51.77 -46.47
CA THR A 148 17.20 -51.58 -47.36
C THR A 148 18.41 -52.37 -46.89
N ALA A 149 18.59 -52.49 -45.57
CA ALA A 149 19.63 -53.33 -44.97
C ALA A 149 19.38 -54.83 -45.20
N ARG A 150 18.17 -55.23 -45.65
CA ARG A 150 17.73 -56.64 -45.80
C ARG A 150 17.92 -57.47 -44.52
N LEU A 151 18.11 -56.79 -43.39
CA LEU A 151 18.40 -57.32 -42.08
C LEU A 151 17.58 -56.47 -41.11
N SER A 152 16.75 -57.11 -40.31
CA SER A 152 16.12 -56.46 -39.17
C SER A 152 17.20 -55.97 -38.18
N VAL A 153 16.89 -54.97 -37.35
CA VAL A 153 17.83 -54.45 -36.33
C VAL A 153 18.39 -55.58 -35.45
N GLU A 154 17.56 -56.57 -35.14
CA GLU A 154 17.96 -57.76 -34.38
C GLU A 154 18.92 -58.67 -35.16
N GLU A 155 18.71 -58.85 -36.47
CA GLU A 155 19.62 -59.64 -37.32
C GLU A 155 20.96 -58.92 -37.53
N ALA A 156 20.96 -57.61 -37.76
CA ALA A 156 22.19 -56.82 -37.89
C ALA A 156 23.01 -56.81 -36.59
N LYS A 157 22.34 -56.75 -35.43
CA LYS A 157 22.99 -56.86 -34.12
C LYS A 157 23.58 -58.26 -33.91
N LYS A 158 22.89 -59.31 -34.35
CA LYS A 158 23.36 -60.70 -34.27
C LYS A 158 24.57 -60.96 -35.17
N GLU A 159 24.55 -60.45 -36.39
CA GLU A 159 25.68 -60.56 -37.33
C GLU A 159 26.91 -59.78 -36.86
N LEU A 160 26.71 -58.56 -36.34
CA LEU A 160 27.80 -57.78 -35.75
C LEU A 160 28.41 -58.49 -34.53
N MET A 161 27.58 -59.06 -33.65
CA MET A 161 28.08 -59.85 -32.53
C MET A 161 28.86 -61.08 -32.99
N ALA A 162 28.37 -61.81 -33.98
CA ALA A 162 29.06 -62.99 -34.52
C ALA A 162 30.43 -62.62 -35.11
N LYS A 163 30.53 -61.48 -35.80
CA LYS A 163 31.79 -61.01 -36.38
C LYS A 163 32.79 -60.55 -35.31
N ILE A 164 32.33 -59.83 -34.29
CA ILE A 164 33.16 -59.47 -33.12
C ILE A 164 33.67 -60.73 -32.43
N GLU A 165 32.85 -61.77 -32.30
CA GLU A 165 33.25 -63.04 -31.71
C GLU A 165 34.33 -63.74 -32.55
N GLU A 166 34.16 -63.79 -33.88
CA GLU A 166 35.13 -64.37 -34.81
C GLU A 166 36.48 -63.65 -34.79
N ASP A 167 36.48 -62.32 -34.89
CA ASP A 167 37.69 -61.49 -34.84
C ASP A 167 38.41 -61.64 -33.49
N SER A 168 37.65 -61.70 -32.39
CA SER A 168 38.21 -61.92 -31.05
C SER A 168 38.86 -63.30 -30.92
N ARG A 169 38.26 -64.35 -31.49
CA ARG A 169 38.85 -65.70 -31.51
C ARG A 169 40.12 -65.75 -32.35
N PHE A 170 40.15 -65.05 -33.49
CA PHE A 170 41.32 -64.99 -34.35
C PHE A 170 42.51 -64.29 -33.67
N GLU A 171 42.29 -63.13 -33.05
CA GLU A 171 43.33 -62.43 -32.29
C GLU A 171 43.79 -63.24 -31.07
N ALA A 172 42.88 -63.92 -30.36
CA ALA A 172 43.24 -64.82 -29.27
C ALA A 172 44.12 -65.99 -29.75
N ALA A 173 43.82 -66.58 -30.92
CA ALA A 173 44.62 -67.66 -31.49
C ALA A 173 46.01 -67.18 -31.94
N LYS A 174 46.10 -65.98 -32.52
CA LYS A 174 47.37 -65.34 -32.90
C LYS A 174 48.23 -65.04 -31.68
N LEU A 175 47.63 -64.51 -30.62
CA LEU A 175 48.30 -64.26 -29.34
C LEU A 175 48.80 -65.58 -28.73
N ALA A 176 47.96 -66.61 -28.69
CA ALA A 176 48.33 -67.93 -28.18
C ALA A 176 49.55 -68.52 -28.94
N LYS A 177 49.56 -68.40 -30.27
CA LYS A 177 50.68 -68.85 -31.08
C LYS A 177 51.95 -68.03 -30.85
N SER A 178 51.84 -66.71 -30.69
CA SER A 178 52.98 -65.85 -30.35
C SER A 178 53.60 -66.23 -29.00
N ILE A 179 52.76 -66.52 -28.00
CA ILE A 179 53.21 -66.98 -26.68
C ILE A 179 53.89 -68.33 -26.78
N GLU A 180 53.36 -69.26 -27.59
CA GLU A 180 53.96 -70.58 -27.82
C GLU A 180 55.33 -70.46 -28.50
N ASP A 181 55.45 -69.62 -29.53
CA ASP A 181 56.70 -69.40 -30.26
C ASP A 181 57.75 -68.71 -29.37
N GLU A 182 57.36 -67.72 -28.57
CA GLU A 182 58.25 -67.06 -27.60
C GLU A 182 58.72 -68.04 -26.51
N ALA A 183 57.82 -68.91 -26.01
CA ALA A 183 58.17 -69.97 -25.07
C ALA A 183 59.16 -70.98 -25.67
N LYS A 184 59.01 -71.34 -26.96
CA LYS A 184 59.96 -72.21 -27.67
C LYS A 184 61.32 -71.52 -27.85
N GLU A 185 61.34 -70.24 -28.21
CA GLU A 185 62.57 -69.49 -28.38
C GLU A 185 63.33 -69.31 -27.05
N THR A 186 62.61 -68.97 -25.97
CA THR A 186 63.22 -68.91 -24.63
C THR A 186 63.70 -70.28 -24.16
N ALA A 187 62.96 -71.35 -24.40
CA ALA A 187 63.41 -72.71 -24.11
C ALA A 187 64.68 -73.07 -24.89
N HIS A 188 64.75 -72.70 -26.18
CA HIS A 188 65.93 -72.94 -27.02
C HIS A 188 67.15 -72.15 -26.54
N LYS A 189 67.00 -70.85 -26.25
CA LYS A 189 68.08 -70.02 -25.70
C LYS A 189 68.59 -70.60 -24.38
N ARG A 190 67.68 -70.99 -23.49
CA ARG A 190 68.02 -71.58 -22.20
C ARG A 190 68.69 -72.95 -22.34
N ALA A 191 68.30 -73.76 -23.32
CA ALA A 191 68.98 -75.01 -23.65
C ALA A 191 70.41 -74.76 -24.16
N GLN A 192 70.62 -73.77 -25.03
CA GLN A 192 71.95 -73.37 -25.50
C GLN A 192 72.83 -72.83 -24.38
N GLU A 193 72.27 -72.04 -23.44
CA GLU A 193 72.97 -71.59 -22.24
C GLU A 193 73.40 -72.76 -21.35
N ILE A 194 72.52 -73.74 -21.12
CA ILE A 194 72.83 -74.94 -20.34
C ILE A 194 73.92 -75.77 -21.03
N ILE A 195 73.83 -75.98 -22.35
CA ILE A 195 74.86 -76.70 -23.12
C ILE A 195 76.19 -75.95 -23.07
N SER A 196 76.18 -74.62 -23.25
CA SER A 196 77.40 -73.80 -23.18
C SER A 196 78.01 -73.84 -21.79
N LEU A 197 77.20 -73.80 -20.72
CA LEU A 197 77.65 -73.96 -19.34
C LEU A 197 78.24 -75.37 -19.11
N ALA A 198 77.63 -76.41 -19.67
CA ALA A 198 78.15 -77.78 -19.59
C ALA A 198 79.48 -77.92 -20.33
N VAL A 199 79.61 -77.33 -21.52
CA VAL A 199 80.87 -77.28 -22.29
C VAL A 199 81.94 -76.47 -21.55
N GLN A 200 81.62 -75.29 -21.00
CA GLN A 200 82.55 -74.52 -20.17
C GLN A 200 83.03 -75.31 -18.96
N ARG A 201 82.14 -76.05 -18.31
CA ARG A 201 82.46 -76.88 -17.15
C ARG A 201 83.38 -78.06 -17.53
N TYR A 202 83.07 -78.77 -18.61
CA TYR A 202 83.90 -79.87 -19.11
C TYR A 202 85.25 -79.40 -19.69
N ALA A 203 85.30 -78.22 -20.30
CA ALA A 203 86.54 -77.62 -20.79
C ALA A 203 87.45 -77.16 -19.64
N SER A 204 86.87 -76.67 -18.54
CA SER A 204 87.63 -76.36 -17.33
C SER A 204 88.22 -77.62 -16.70
N ASP A 205 87.49 -78.74 -16.71
CA ASP A 205 88.00 -80.03 -16.24
C ASP A 205 89.10 -80.57 -17.18
N PHE A 206 88.95 -80.43 -18.51
CA PHE A 206 89.96 -80.92 -19.48
C PHE A 206 91.27 -80.12 -19.49
N VAL A 207 91.25 -78.84 -19.10
CA VAL A 207 92.47 -78.03 -18.92
C VAL A 207 93.16 -78.33 -17.59
N SER A 208 92.43 -78.88 -16.60
CA SER A 208 92.98 -79.28 -15.30
C SER A 208 93.67 -80.65 -15.37
N ASP A 209 93.17 -81.56 -16.21
CA ASP A 209 93.73 -82.91 -16.39
C ASP A 209 94.79 -83.01 -17.53
N ALA A 210 94.98 -81.96 -18.34
CA ALA A 210 95.99 -81.93 -19.41
C ALA A 210 97.30 -81.19 -19.05
N THR A 211 97.49 -80.82 -17.78
CA THR A 211 98.82 -80.55 -17.19
C THR A 211 99.45 -81.82 -16.64
#